data_AF-A0A6H1RDA6-F1
#
_entry.id   AF-A0A6H1RDA6-F1
#
_cell.length_a   1.000
_cell.length_b   1.000
_cell.length_c   1.000
_cell.angle_alpha   90.00
_cell.angle_beta   90.00
_cell.angle_gamma   90.00
#
_symmetry.space_group_name_H-M   'P 1'
#
loop_
_entity.id
_entity.type
_entity.pdbx_description
1 polymer ?
#
loop_
_entity_poly.entity_id
_entity_poly.type
_entity_poly.pdbx_seq_one_letter_code
_entity_poly.pdbx_strand_id
1 'polypeptide(L)'
;MTAAGPSDNTPPQAGRHTPPRRSGTRRSADSGESGYSAEVSWQVGEAASALGDRLRDPAVAHTVEEIEQVMRGFSLTADGMSVGCAGVTEWLRAAGHAGPLSGHASVMAERLSHIGKELARLAEAIEKAQKRAS
;
A
#
# COMPACT_ATOMS: atom_id res chain seq x y z
N MET A 1 27.05 29.02 -67.59
CA MET A 1 26.53 27.93 -68.46
C MET A 1 27.12 26.63 -67.92
N THR A 2 26.43 25.50 -67.69
CA THR A 2 25.00 25.10 -67.66
C THR A 2 24.99 23.64 -67.18
N ALA A 3 24.07 23.12 -66.35
CA ALA A 3 22.95 23.69 -65.60
C ALA A 3 22.64 22.79 -64.36
N ALA A 4 21.69 23.15 -63.50
CA ALA A 4 21.16 22.28 -62.45
C ALA A 4 19.91 21.53 -62.93
N GLY A 5 19.84 20.21 -62.71
CA GLY A 5 18.67 19.37 -63.01
C GLY A 5 18.00 18.89 -61.72
N PRO A 6 16.66 18.99 -61.58
CA PRO A 6 15.92 18.49 -60.42
C PRO A 6 15.54 17.02 -60.60
N SER A 7 15.52 16.26 -59.49
CA SER A 7 14.92 14.93 -59.44
C SER A 7 13.94 14.85 -58.26
N ASP A 8 12.67 15.13 -58.56
CA ASP A 8 11.55 14.94 -57.63
C ASP A 8 11.29 13.45 -57.37
N ASN A 9 11.77 12.94 -56.25
CA ASN A 9 11.37 11.61 -55.77
C ASN A 9 10.05 11.70 -54.99
N THR A 10 8.93 11.56 -55.70
CA THR A 10 7.58 11.44 -55.13
C THR A 10 7.22 9.97 -54.89
N PRO A 11 6.99 9.51 -53.63
CA PRO A 11 6.36 8.23 -53.36
C PRO A 11 4.82 8.32 -53.50
N PRO A 12 4.11 7.26 -53.91
CA PRO A 12 2.70 7.33 -54.26
C PRO A 12 1.76 7.44 -53.05
N GLN A 13 0.68 8.19 -53.23
CA GLN A 13 -0.39 8.38 -52.24
C GLN A 13 -1.44 7.26 -52.33
N ALA A 14 -1.44 6.31 -51.38
CA ALA A 14 -2.49 5.29 -51.25
C ALA A 14 -2.71 4.91 -49.77
N GLY A 15 -3.98 4.80 -49.34
CA GLY A 15 -4.35 4.31 -48.00
C GLY A 15 -4.70 5.38 -46.96
N ARG A 16 -5.88 6.01 -47.10
CA ARG A 16 -6.48 6.79 -46.00
C ARG A 16 -6.94 5.86 -44.87
N HIS A 17 -6.10 5.66 -43.85
CA HIS A 17 -6.52 5.02 -42.60
C HIS A 17 -7.18 6.03 -41.66
N THR A 18 -8.48 6.24 -41.82
CA THR A 18 -9.30 6.96 -40.85
C THR A 18 -9.42 6.13 -39.56
N PRO A 19 -9.14 6.67 -38.36
CA PRO A 19 -9.41 5.94 -37.12
C PRO A 19 -10.92 5.75 -36.94
N PRO A 20 -11.42 4.56 -36.57
CA PRO A 20 -12.84 4.36 -36.33
C PRO A 20 -13.32 5.19 -35.15
N ARG A 21 -14.34 6.03 -35.37
CA ARG A 21 -14.97 6.84 -34.32
C ARG A 21 -15.64 5.95 -33.27
N ARG A 22 -15.39 6.31 -32.02
CA ARG A 22 -15.98 5.76 -30.78
C ARG A 22 -17.51 5.71 -30.85
N SER A 23 -18.09 4.51 -30.86
CA SER A 23 -19.48 4.26 -30.45
C SER A 23 -19.53 2.94 -29.69
N GLY A 24 -20.02 2.97 -28.46
CA GLY A 24 -19.84 1.89 -27.50
C GLY A 24 -19.95 2.39 -26.07
N THR A 25 -21.15 2.80 -25.68
CA THR A 25 -21.50 3.14 -24.29
C THR A 25 -21.48 1.89 -23.41
N ARG A 26 -20.31 1.47 -22.93
CA ARG A 26 -20.18 0.68 -21.71
C ARG A 26 -20.11 1.61 -20.50
N ARG A 27 -21.25 2.18 -20.16
CA ARG A 27 -21.56 2.53 -18.76
C ARG A 27 -21.73 1.22 -18.00
N SER A 28 -21.40 1.21 -16.71
CA SER A 28 -21.45 0.04 -15.81
C SER A 28 -20.32 -0.98 -15.94
N ALA A 29 -19.17 -0.60 -15.38
CA ALA A 29 -18.63 -1.35 -14.24
C ALA A 29 -18.11 -0.31 -13.25
N ASP A 30 -19.00 0.20 -12.40
CA ASP A 30 -18.60 0.94 -11.21
C ASP A 30 -18.07 -0.11 -10.24
N SER A 31 -16.76 -0.34 -10.27
CA SER A 31 -16.11 -1.42 -9.53
C SER A 31 -16.04 -1.04 -8.06
N GLY A 32 -17.08 -1.39 -7.29
CA GLY A 32 -17.16 -1.10 -5.85
C GLY A 32 -15.95 -1.58 -5.03
N GLU A 33 -15.23 -2.59 -5.53
CA GLU A 33 -13.95 -3.06 -4.96
C GLU A 33 -12.83 -2.00 -4.98
N SER A 34 -12.81 -1.11 -5.98
CA SER A 34 -11.78 -0.07 -6.12
C SER A 34 -11.89 1.04 -5.08
N GLY A 35 -13.08 1.25 -4.51
CA GLY A 35 -13.29 2.15 -3.37
C GLY A 35 -13.16 1.43 -2.03
N TYR A 36 -13.62 0.17 -1.97
CA TYR A 36 -13.68 -0.63 -0.74
C TYR A 36 -12.32 -0.77 -0.03
N SER A 37 -11.25 -1.06 -0.76
CA SER A 37 -9.92 -1.23 -0.16
C SER A 37 -9.36 0.07 0.43
N ALA A 38 -9.60 1.21 -0.22
CA ALA A 38 -9.21 2.52 0.27
C ALA A 38 -10.03 2.94 1.50
N GLU A 39 -11.35 2.72 1.47
CA GLU A 39 -12.26 3.00 2.58
C GLU A 39 -11.92 2.17 3.83
N VAL A 40 -11.70 0.86 3.68
CA VAL A 40 -11.25 -0.01 4.79
C VAL A 40 -9.91 0.46 5.34
N SER A 41 -8.97 0.86 4.47
CA SER A 41 -7.66 1.36 4.91
C SER A 41 -7.78 2.67 5.70
N TRP A 42 -8.71 3.55 5.30
CA TRP A 42 -9.01 4.80 5.99
C TRP A 42 -9.61 4.54 7.38
N GLN A 43 -10.66 3.72 7.46
CA GLN A 43 -11.34 3.38 8.72
C GLN A 43 -10.39 2.70 9.73
N VAL A 44 -9.50 1.82 9.26
CA VAL A 44 -8.44 1.21 10.10
C VAL A 44 -7.47 2.28 10.63
N GLY A 45 -7.11 3.27 9.79
CA GLY A 45 -6.26 4.39 10.19
C GLY A 45 -6.92 5.29 11.26
N GLU A 46 -8.19 5.64 11.09
CA GLU A 46 -8.95 6.41 12.08
C GLU A 46 -9.07 5.67 13.41
N ALA A 47 -9.42 4.38 13.37
CA ALA A 47 -9.53 3.54 14.56
C ALA A 47 -8.19 3.40 15.30
N ALA A 48 -7.09 3.23 14.57
CA ALA A 48 -5.74 3.19 15.15
C ALA A 48 -5.34 4.53 15.80
N SER A 49 -5.69 5.67 15.18
CA SER A 49 -5.45 6.99 15.75
C SER A 49 -6.24 7.21 17.04
N ALA A 50 -7.54 6.90 17.04
CA ALA A 50 -8.41 7.05 18.21
C ALA A 50 -7.98 6.15 19.39
N LEU A 51 -7.48 4.93 19.09
CA LEU A 51 -6.88 4.05 20.09
C LEU A 51 -5.57 4.65 20.64
N GLY A 52 -4.71 5.20 19.78
CA GLY A 52 -3.47 5.88 20.20
C GLY A 52 -3.73 7.11 21.09
N ASP A 53 -4.77 7.88 20.79
CA ASP A 53 -5.20 9.00 21.64
C ASP A 53 -5.69 8.52 23.01
N ARG A 54 -6.50 7.45 23.05
CA ARG A 54 -7.00 6.87 24.30
C ARG A 54 -5.88 6.29 25.18
N LEU A 55 -4.95 5.54 24.60
CA LEU A 55 -3.81 4.95 25.33
C LEU A 55 -2.82 6.00 25.88
N ARG A 56 -2.84 7.22 25.32
CA ARG A 56 -2.04 8.34 25.77
C ARG A 56 -2.67 9.12 26.93
N ASP A 57 -3.98 9.01 27.13
CA ASP A 57 -4.70 9.77 28.16
C ASP A 57 -4.49 9.13 29.56
N PRO A 58 -3.77 9.79 30.48
CA PRO A 58 -3.55 9.26 31.83
C PRO A 58 -4.81 9.22 32.70
N ALA A 59 -5.92 9.83 32.27
CA ALA A 59 -7.21 9.71 32.95
C ALA A 59 -7.95 8.40 32.60
N VAL A 60 -7.53 7.69 31.54
CA VAL A 60 -8.12 6.41 31.15
C VAL A 60 -7.39 5.27 31.87
N ALA A 61 -8.08 4.65 32.82
CA ALA A 61 -7.59 3.43 33.45
C ALA A 61 -7.64 2.25 32.47
N HIS A 62 -6.50 1.56 32.32
CA HIS A 62 -6.36 0.33 31.54
C HIS A 62 -5.89 -0.81 32.45
N THR A 63 -6.31 -2.05 32.16
CA THR A 63 -5.77 -3.22 32.88
C THR A 63 -4.51 -3.77 32.19
N VAL A 64 -3.72 -4.57 32.91
CA VAL A 64 -2.49 -5.17 32.33
C VAL A 64 -2.85 -6.15 31.20
N GLU A 65 -3.96 -6.88 31.36
CA GLU A 65 -4.54 -7.80 30.37
C GLU A 65 -5.03 -7.05 29.11
N GLU A 66 -5.62 -5.86 29.28
CA GLU A 66 -6.03 -5.00 28.17
C GLU A 66 -4.81 -4.53 27.38
N ILE A 67 -3.77 -4.02 28.06
CA ILE A 67 -2.52 -3.58 27.42
C ILE A 67 -1.82 -4.75 26.72
N GLU A 68 -1.81 -5.95 27.30
CA GLU A 68 -1.29 -7.16 26.66
C GLU A 68 -2.01 -7.44 25.32
N GLN A 69 -3.35 -7.43 25.32
CA GLN A 69 -4.16 -7.64 24.12
C GLN A 69 -3.94 -6.55 23.06
N VAL A 70 -3.82 -5.28 23.49
CA VAL A 70 -3.51 -4.15 22.59
C VAL A 70 -2.13 -4.33 21.94
N MET A 71 -1.10 -4.75 22.70
CA MET A 71 0.23 -5.03 22.13
C MET A 71 0.21 -6.19 21.13
N ARG A 72 -0.57 -7.26 21.39
CA ARG A 72 -0.78 -8.35 20.42
C ARG A 72 -1.52 -7.85 19.17
N GLY A 73 -2.53 -6.99 19.34
CA GLY A 73 -3.24 -6.34 18.24
C GLY A 73 -2.29 -5.54 17.34
N PHE A 74 -1.50 -4.63 17.93
CA PHE A 74 -0.51 -3.85 17.19
C PHE A 74 0.56 -4.72 16.52
N SER A 75 0.99 -5.82 17.15
CA SER A 75 1.90 -6.79 16.54
C SER A 75 1.31 -7.39 15.25
N LEU A 76 0.05 -7.85 15.29
CA LEU A 76 -0.64 -8.41 14.13
C LEU A 76 -0.87 -7.36 13.04
N THR A 77 -1.24 -6.13 13.40
CA THR A 77 -1.40 -5.03 12.45
C THR A 77 -0.07 -4.67 11.77
N ALA A 78 1.04 -4.62 12.51
CA ALA A 78 2.36 -4.34 11.96
C ALA A 78 2.84 -5.44 10.99
N ASP A 79 2.61 -6.71 11.31
CA ASP A 79 2.95 -7.83 10.40
C ASP A 79 2.09 -7.83 9.12
N GLY A 80 0.77 -7.57 9.25
CA GLY A 80 -0.13 -7.40 8.12
C GLY A 80 0.26 -6.22 7.22
N MET A 81 0.61 -5.06 7.80
CA MET A 81 1.14 -3.91 7.05
C MET A 81 2.49 -4.24 6.37
N SER A 82 3.36 -5.02 7.03
CA SER A 82 4.61 -5.50 6.43
C SER A 82 4.36 -6.32 5.16
N VAL A 83 3.46 -7.31 5.22
CA VAL A 83 3.07 -8.12 4.06
C VAL A 83 2.45 -7.25 2.95
N GLY A 84 1.61 -6.28 3.32
CA GLY A 84 1.06 -5.30 2.38
C GLY A 84 2.14 -4.47 1.67
N CYS A 85 3.12 -3.94 2.41
CA CYS A 85 4.25 -3.20 1.84
C CYS A 85 5.15 -4.08 0.94
N ALA A 86 5.31 -5.36 1.24
CA ALA A 86 5.99 -6.32 0.36
C ALA A 86 5.21 -6.52 -0.97
N GLY A 87 3.89 -6.70 -0.90
CA GLY A 87 3.04 -6.78 -2.11
C GLY A 87 3.08 -5.49 -2.96
N VAL A 88 3.05 -4.31 -2.31
CA VAL A 88 3.25 -3.01 -2.99
C VAL A 88 4.63 -2.93 -3.64
N THR A 89 5.67 -3.46 -3.00
CA THR A 89 7.03 -3.50 -3.54
C THR A 89 7.10 -4.34 -4.83
N GLU A 90 6.48 -5.51 -4.84
CA GLU A 90 6.42 -6.39 -6.01
C GLU A 90 5.60 -5.76 -7.14
N TRP A 91 4.44 -5.19 -6.82
CA TRP A 91 3.59 -4.47 -7.77
C TRP A 91 4.33 -3.28 -8.42
N LEU A 92 5.04 -2.48 -7.63
CA LEU A 92 5.85 -1.36 -8.13
C LEU A 92 6.93 -1.83 -9.10
N ARG A 93 7.63 -2.94 -8.79
CA ARG A 93 8.65 -3.52 -9.69
C ARG A 93 8.01 -4.02 -10.99
N ALA A 94 6.88 -4.72 -10.91
CA ALA A 94 6.14 -5.21 -12.07
C ALA A 94 5.60 -4.07 -12.96
N ALA A 95 5.21 -2.94 -12.37
CA ALA A 95 4.78 -1.73 -13.07
C ALA A 95 5.94 -0.92 -13.69
N GLY A 96 7.19 -1.39 -13.59
CA GLY A 96 8.37 -0.70 -14.12
C GLY A 96 8.97 0.37 -13.18
N HIS A 97 8.42 0.55 -11.97
CA HIS A 97 8.98 1.43 -10.93
C HIS A 97 10.09 0.74 -10.10
N ALA A 98 10.87 -0.14 -10.73
CA ALA A 98 12.04 -0.77 -10.16
C ALA A 98 13.13 0.30 -9.91
N GLY A 99 13.40 0.59 -8.64
CA GLY A 99 14.23 1.73 -8.24
C GLY A 99 13.84 2.25 -6.85
N PRO A 100 14.17 3.51 -6.51
CA PRO A 100 14.00 4.06 -5.18
C PRO A 100 12.60 3.87 -4.59
N LEU A 101 11.53 4.04 -5.37
CA LEU A 101 10.15 3.89 -4.87
C LEU A 101 9.87 2.46 -4.36
N SER A 102 10.18 1.44 -5.16
CA SER A 102 10.10 0.04 -4.71
C SER A 102 11.06 -0.28 -3.56
N GLY A 103 12.23 0.37 -3.51
CA GLY A 103 13.19 0.21 -2.41
C GLY A 103 12.64 0.72 -1.08
N HIS A 104 12.00 1.89 -1.06
CA HIS A 104 11.37 2.43 0.15
C HIS A 104 10.25 1.54 0.67
N ALA A 105 9.38 1.02 -0.21
CA ALA A 105 8.34 0.07 0.17
C ALA A 105 8.93 -1.21 0.80
N SER A 106 10.03 -1.73 0.25
CA SER A 106 10.75 -2.90 0.80
C SER A 106 11.29 -2.63 2.21
N VAL A 107 11.93 -1.47 2.40
CA VAL A 107 12.49 -1.06 3.70
C VAL A 107 11.38 -0.80 4.74
N MET A 108 10.20 -0.30 4.31
CA MET A 108 9.04 -0.19 5.21
C MET A 108 8.54 -1.56 5.65
N ALA A 109 8.45 -2.54 4.75
CA ALA A 109 8.06 -3.91 5.11
C ALA A 109 9.00 -4.52 6.16
N GLU A 110 10.32 -4.44 5.94
CA GLU A 110 11.32 -4.94 6.90
C GLU A 110 11.19 -4.31 8.29
N ARG A 111 11.02 -2.98 8.35
CA ARG A 111 10.83 -2.25 9.62
C ARG A 111 9.53 -2.63 10.32
N LEU A 112 8.43 -2.76 9.57
CA LEU A 112 7.14 -3.16 10.10
C LEU A 112 7.18 -4.59 10.66
N SER A 113 7.84 -5.53 9.96
CA SER A 113 8.04 -6.89 10.47
C SER A 113 8.89 -6.92 11.74
N HIS A 114 9.92 -6.08 11.84
CA HIS A 114 10.71 -5.94 13.06
C HIS A 114 9.88 -5.37 14.22
N ILE A 115 9.14 -4.28 13.98
CA ILE A 115 8.24 -3.66 14.98
C ILE A 115 7.20 -4.67 15.48
N GLY A 116 6.57 -5.44 14.58
CA GLY A 116 5.63 -6.50 14.95
C GLY A 116 6.26 -7.53 15.89
N LYS A 117 7.50 -7.97 15.61
CA LYS A 117 8.24 -8.92 16.46
C LYS A 117 8.57 -8.33 17.84
N GLU A 118 8.94 -7.06 17.95
CA GLU A 118 9.18 -6.43 19.25
C GLU A 118 7.88 -6.27 20.07
N LEU A 119 6.76 -5.91 19.42
CA LEU A 119 5.44 -5.81 20.06
C LEU A 119 4.95 -7.18 20.58
N ALA A 120 5.16 -8.25 19.81
CA ALA A 120 4.87 -9.62 20.26
C ALA A 120 5.67 -9.99 21.51
N ARG A 121 6.98 -9.71 21.52
CA ARG A 121 7.86 -9.98 22.68
C ARG A 121 7.45 -9.16 23.91
N LEU A 122 7.01 -7.91 23.72
CA LEU A 122 6.50 -7.09 24.80
C LEU A 122 5.22 -7.70 25.41
N ALA A 123 4.27 -8.13 24.58
CA ALA A 123 3.07 -8.82 25.05
C ALA A 123 3.40 -10.13 25.80
N GLU A 124 4.32 -10.94 25.27
CA GLU A 124 4.80 -12.13 25.98
C GLU A 124 5.48 -11.81 27.33
N ALA A 125 6.19 -10.69 27.42
CA ALA A 125 6.85 -10.26 28.66
C ALA A 125 5.83 -9.83 29.72
N ILE A 126 4.75 -9.15 29.30
CA ILE A 126 3.61 -8.78 30.15
C ILE A 126 2.92 -10.05 30.69
N GLU A 127 2.55 -10.98 29.80
CA GLU A 127 1.93 -12.27 30.14
C GLU A 127 2.79 -13.07 31.16
N LYS A 128 4.11 -13.13 30.94
CA LYS A 128 5.06 -13.80 31.84
C LYS A 128 5.20 -13.07 33.18
N ALA A 129 4.98 -11.76 33.25
CA ALA A 129 5.00 -11.00 34.50
C ALA A 129 3.73 -11.26 35.33
N GLN A 130 2.54 -11.22 34.71
CA GLN A 130 1.27 -11.53 35.39
C GLN A 130 1.28 -12.94 35.99
N LYS A 131 1.76 -13.94 35.24
CA LYS A 131 1.90 -15.34 35.70
C LYS A 131 2.88 -15.55 36.86
N ARG A 132 3.72 -14.55 37.18
CA ARG A 132 4.63 -14.56 38.34
C ARG A 132 4.10 -13.76 39.54
N ALA A 133 3.11 -12.91 39.31
CA ALA A 133 2.43 -12.11 40.32
C ALA A 133 1.13 -12.77 40.84
N SER A 134 0.74 -13.90 40.23
CA SER A 134 -0.37 -14.77 40.61
C SER A 134 0.13 -15.96 41.43
#